data_AF-H1YGZ8-F1
#
_entry.id   AF-H1YGZ8-F1
#
_cell.length_a   1.000
_cell.length_b   1.000
_cell.length_c   1.000
_cell.angle_alpha   90.00
_cell.angle_beta   90.00
_cell.angle_gamma   90.00
#
_symmetry.space_group_name_H-M   'P 1'
#
loop_
_entity.id
_entity.type
_entity.pdbx_description
1 polymer ?
#
loop_
_entity_poly.entity_id
_entity_poly.type
_entity_poly.pdbx_seq_one_letter_code
_entity_poly.pdbx_strand_id
1 'polypeptide(L)'
;MKIVFKIIPAIFLLTAAIRVNAQNKRQWQDIDTSGFHTRSQNSKNGFTLITINKDSLFSAETLQRIKNAFWQIYPREVKRYNKKALRTVTILIGNDYKGVAATLNGVVKIDQDWLTKNPEDIDVFTHELMHIVQGYTYNVPDNWLTDGIADYARYTFGVNNSKSGWALPAFQNGQSYKNSYRVAARFLVWVEQYKNKNIVKKLDEALRQGNYQPAIWQKLTGSKLDELWTAYAANPMLKTQ
;
A
#
# COMPACT_ATOMS: atom_id res chain seq x y z
N MET A 1 36.36 42.72 -57.10
CA MET A 1 35.68 43.32 -55.94
C MET A 1 34.22 42.84 -55.96
N LYS A 2 33.69 42.41 -54.81
CA LYS A 2 32.41 41.71 -54.56
C LYS A 2 31.27 42.16 -55.51
N ILE A 3 30.37 41.29 -55.99
CA ILE A 3 29.30 40.62 -55.21
C ILE A 3 28.76 39.42 -56.00
N VAL A 4 28.57 38.30 -55.29
CA VAL A 4 27.89 37.07 -55.74
C VAL A 4 26.39 37.21 -55.43
N PHE A 5 25.52 36.99 -56.42
CA PHE A 5 24.10 36.74 -56.19
C PHE A 5 23.80 35.27 -56.51
N LYS A 6 23.62 34.46 -55.46
CA LYS A 6 23.03 33.12 -55.56
C LYS A 6 21.51 33.25 -55.44
N ILE A 7 20.82 32.77 -56.46
CA ILE A 7 19.37 32.55 -56.46
C ILE A 7 19.07 31.37 -55.52
N ILE A 8 18.16 31.55 -54.58
CA ILE A 8 17.58 30.47 -53.77
C ILE A 8 16.08 30.39 -54.14
N PRO A 9 15.55 29.24 -54.58
CA PRO A 9 14.12 29.10 -54.81
C PRO A 9 13.37 28.95 -53.49
N ALA A 10 12.22 29.61 -53.42
CA ALA A 10 11.28 29.53 -52.30
C ALA A 10 10.74 28.10 -52.15
N ILE A 11 10.96 27.50 -50.97
CA ILE A 11 10.27 26.28 -50.54
C ILE A 11 9.10 26.72 -49.68
N PHE A 12 7.89 26.56 -50.23
CA PHE A 12 6.65 26.61 -49.45
C PHE A 12 6.64 25.43 -48.47
N LEU A 13 6.99 25.69 -47.21
CA LEU A 13 6.76 24.74 -46.12
C LEU A 13 5.36 24.98 -45.56
N LEU A 14 4.43 24.14 -46.02
CA LEU A 14 3.12 23.97 -45.43
C LEU A 14 3.31 23.39 -44.03
N THR A 15 3.30 24.23 -42.99
CA THR A 15 3.32 23.74 -41.60
C THR A 15 1.95 23.16 -41.28
N ALA A 16 1.78 21.86 -41.48
CA ALA A 16 0.71 21.12 -40.81
C ALA A 16 1.01 21.17 -39.31
N ALA A 17 0.21 21.93 -38.56
CA ALA A 17 0.25 21.92 -37.11
C ALA A 17 -0.18 20.53 -36.62
N ILE A 18 0.80 19.68 -36.29
CA ILE A 18 0.55 18.45 -35.56
C ILE A 18 0.08 18.87 -34.17
N ARG A 19 -1.23 18.91 -33.95
CA ARG A 19 -1.79 18.91 -32.60
C ARG A 19 -1.52 17.53 -32.02
N VAL A 20 -0.45 17.40 -31.24
CA VAL A 20 -0.24 16.24 -30.37
C VAL A 20 -1.33 16.30 -29.31
N ASN A 21 -2.41 15.55 -29.52
CA ASN A 21 -3.38 15.28 -28.46
C ASN A 21 -2.79 14.17 -27.57
N ALA A 22 -1.80 14.53 -26.74
CA ALA A 22 -1.34 13.66 -25.68
C ALA A 22 -2.43 13.67 -24.60
N GLN A 23 -3.34 12.69 -24.65
CA GLN A 23 -4.05 12.28 -23.43
C GLN A 23 -2.97 11.80 -22.45
N ASN A 24 -2.54 12.68 -21.55
CA ASN A 24 -1.72 12.33 -20.39
C ASN A 24 -2.49 11.28 -19.57
N LYS A 25 -2.25 10.00 -19.85
CA LYS A 25 -2.70 8.91 -18.97
C LYS A 25 -1.98 9.11 -17.64
N ARG A 26 -2.70 9.63 -16.64
CA ARG A 26 -2.18 9.78 -15.27
C ARG A 26 -1.61 8.45 -14.81
N GLN A 27 -0.38 8.46 -14.33
CA GLN A 27 0.28 7.30 -13.75
C GLN A 27 -0.26 7.07 -12.33
N TRP A 28 -0.17 5.86 -11.79
CA TRP A 28 -0.67 5.60 -10.43
C TRP A 28 0.07 6.41 -9.36
N GLN A 29 1.31 6.84 -9.64
CA GLN A 29 2.11 7.71 -8.79
C GLN A 29 1.60 9.16 -8.76
N ASP A 30 0.81 9.59 -9.74
CA ASP A 30 0.31 10.96 -9.81
C ASP A 30 -0.72 11.20 -8.70
N ILE A 31 -0.35 11.96 -7.67
CA ILE A 31 -1.26 12.33 -6.57
C ILE A 31 -1.88 13.69 -6.91
N ASP A 32 -3.09 13.68 -7.47
CA ASP A 32 -3.89 14.89 -7.64
C ASP A 32 -4.91 15.02 -6.51
N THR A 33 -4.64 15.90 -5.55
CA THR A 33 -5.55 16.23 -4.45
C THR A 33 -6.50 17.40 -4.77
N SER A 34 -6.47 17.92 -6.00
CA SER A 34 -7.39 18.98 -6.46
C SER A 34 -8.67 18.37 -7.04
N GLY A 35 -9.64 19.24 -7.41
CA GLY A 35 -10.88 18.81 -8.05
C GLY A 35 -11.70 17.83 -7.20
N PHE A 36 -12.08 18.25 -5.99
CA PHE A 36 -12.82 17.42 -5.04
C PHE A 36 -14.28 17.84 -4.95
N HIS A 37 -15.17 16.87 -4.72
CA HIS A 37 -16.55 17.13 -4.32
C HIS A 37 -16.62 17.51 -2.84
N THR A 38 -15.94 16.74 -1.97
CA THR A 38 -15.78 17.11 -0.55
C THR A 38 -14.34 16.93 -0.09
N ARG A 39 -13.91 17.85 0.77
CA ARG A 39 -12.64 17.76 1.49
C ARG A 39 -12.88 18.08 2.96
N SER A 40 -12.35 17.23 3.84
CA SER A 40 -12.42 17.46 5.28
C SER A 40 -11.08 17.17 5.93
N GLN A 41 -10.79 17.84 7.04
CA GLN A 41 -9.60 17.60 7.85
C GLN A 41 -10.03 17.49 9.30
N ASN A 42 -9.60 16.42 9.96
CA ASN A 42 -9.92 16.14 11.35
C ASN A 42 -8.64 15.75 12.09
N SER A 43 -8.44 16.29 13.28
CA SER A 43 -7.26 16.00 14.10
C SER A 43 -7.68 15.44 15.45
N LYS A 44 -7.03 14.36 15.90
CA LYS A 44 -7.28 13.71 17.19
C LYS A 44 -6.00 13.06 17.70
N ASN A 45 -5.68 13.29 18.98
CA ASN A 45 -4.54 12.65 19.67
C ASN A 45 -3.19 12.75 18.91
N GLY A 46 -2.91 13.92 18.31
CA GLY A 46 -1.66 14.16 17.57
C GLY A 46 -1.61 13.51 16.17
N PHE A 47 -2.74 13.02 15.66
CA PHE A 47 -2.89 12.54 14.28
C PHE A 47 -3.91 13.41 13.53
N THR A 48 -3.67 13.60 12.24
CA THR A 48 -4.52 14.35 11.31
C THR A 48 -4.93 13.44 10.16
N LEU A 49 -6.24 13.31 9.93
CA LEU A 49 -6.80 12.69 8.75
C LEU A 49 -7.34 13.77 7.82
N ILE A 50 -6.81 13.83 6.61
CA ILE A 50 -7.41 14.55 5.49
C ILE A 50 -8.20 13.54 4.67
N THR A 51 -9.45 13.85 4.36
CA THR A 51 -10.27 13.02 3.48
C THR A 51 -10.68 13.83 2.27
N ILE A 52 -10.45 13.28 1.09
CA ILE A 52 -10.82 13.85 -0.20
C ILE A 52 -11.72 12.85 -0.91
N ASN A 53 -12.93 13.27 -1.24
CA ASN A 53 -13.84 12.52 -2.11
C ASN A 53 -14.04 13.31 -3.39
N LYS A 54 -13.72 12.71 -4.53
CA LYS A 54 -13.84 13.35 -5.86
C LYS A 54 -15.24 13.24 -6.47
N ASP A 55 -16.10 12.35 -5.97
CA ASP A 55 -17.40 12.07 -6.58
C ASP A 55 -18.56 12.29 -5.60
N SER A 56 -19.57 13.05 -6.03
CA SER A 56 -20.80 13.26 -5.25
C SER A 56 -21.65 12.02 -5.06
N LEU A 57 -21.48 10.99 -5.89
CA LEU A 57 -22.25 9.76 -5.83
C LEU A 57 -21.65 8.72 -4.87
N PHE A 58 -20.43 8.95 -4.36
CA PHE A 58 -19.85 8.02 -3.40
C PHE A 58 -20.59 8.05 -2.07
N SER A 59 -20.88 6.87 -1.52
CA SER A 59 -21.63 6.71 -0.27
C SER A 59 -20.98 7.47 0.89
N ALA A 60 -21.68 8.48 1.40
CA ALA A 60 -21.27 9.23 2.59
C ALA A 60 -21.14 8.32 3.83
N GLU A 61 -21.96 7.27 3.91
CA GLU A 61 -21.89 6.28 4.97
C GLU A 61 -20.59 5.46 4.87
N THR A 62 -20.25 4.93 3.70
CA THR A 62 -19.00 4.19 3.48
C THR A 62 -17.79 5.08 3.78
N LEU A 63 -17.82 6.34 3.34
CA LEU A 63 -16.78 7.31 3.64
C LEU A 63 -16.62 7.53 5.16
N GLN A 64 -17.74 7.63 5.89
CA GLN A 64 -17.70 7.80 7.34
C GLN A 64 -17.17 6.54 8.04
N ARG A 65 -17.53 5.35 7.57
CA ARG A 65 -16.99 4.08 8.07
C ARG A 65 -15.47 3.99 7.90
N ILE A 66 -14.94 4.41 6.75
CA ILE A 66 -13.49 4.49 6.50
C ILE A 66 -12.81 5.47 7.47
N LYS A 67 -13.37 6.66 7.66
CA LYS A 67 -12.87 7.63 8.66
C LYS A 67 -12.84 7.02 10.06
N ASN A 68 -13.90 6.32 10.46
CA ASN A 68 -13.98 5.69 11.78
C ASN A 68 -12.95 4.55 11.93
N ALA A 69 -12.75 3.75 10.89
CA ALA A 69 -11.72 2.71 10.86
C ALA A 69 -10.31 3.30 10.99
N PHE A 70 -10.02 4.42 10.30
CA PHE A 70 -8.70 5.08 10.37
C PHE A 70 -8.29 5.39 11.82
N TRP A 71 -9.22 5.97 12.59
CA TRP A 71 -8.95 6.35 13.98
C TRP A 71 -8.74 5.16 14.93
N GLN A 72 -9.24 3.98 14.56
CA GLN A 72 -9.01 2.74 15.31
C GLN A 72 -7.70 2.08 14.90
N ILE A 73 -7.35 2.13 13.62
CA ILE A 73 -6.29 1.34 13.00
C ILE A 73 -4.95 2.07 13.05
N TYR A 74 -4.85 3.24 12.41
CA TYR A 74 -3.57 3.88 12.14
C TYR A 74 -2.76 4.19 13.41
N PRO A 75 -3.36 4.75 14.49
CA PRO A 75 -2.62 4.97 15.73
C PRO A 75 -2.04 3.69 16.35
N ARG A 76 -2.70 2.53 16.18
CA ARG A 76 -2.22 1.23 16.70
C ARG A 76 -1.03 0.72 15.90
N GLU A 77 -1.05 0.84 14.57
CA GLU A 77 0.08 0.48 13.72
C GLU A 77 1.31 1.34 14.01
N VAL A 78 1.12 2.66 14.07
CA VAL A 78 2.16 3.64 14.45
C VAL A 78 2.74 3.33 15.83
N LYS A 79 1.89 2.96 16.80
CA LYS A 79 2.33 2.57 18.15
C LYS A 79 3.15 1.28 18.14
N ARG A 80 2.75 0.27 17.35
CA ARG A 80 3.42 -1.05 17.31
C ARG A 80 4.74 -1.01 16.58
N TYR A 81 4.78 -0.37 15.42
CA TYR A 81 5.90 -0.48 14.47
C TYR A 81 6.76 0.78 14.42
N ASN A 82 6.17 1.94 14.11
CA ASN A 82 6.94 3.15 13.85
C ASN A 82 6.33 4.40 14.48
N LYS A 83 6.77 4.75 15.69
CA LYS A 83 6.33 6.00 16.37
C LYS A 83 6.74 7.28 15.63
N LYS A 84 7.65 7.21 14.65
CA LYS A 84 8.09 8.33 13.82
C LYS A 84 7.36 8.41 12.48
N ALA A 85 6.40 7.51 12.22
CA ALA A 85 5.58 7.56 11.02
C ALA A 85 4.81 8.89 10.92
N LEU A 86 4.37 9.21 9.70
CA LEU A 86 3.66 10.44 9.41
C LEU A 86 2.46 10.63 10.34
N ARG A 87 2.26 11.86 10.80
CA ARG A 87 1.12 12.21 11.66
C ARG A 87 -0.05 12.79 10.88
N THR A 88 0.16 13.11 9.61
CA THR A 88 -0.87 13.56 8.68
C THR A 88 -0.98 12.53 7.56
N VAL A 89 -2.17 11.98 7.39
CA VAL A 89 -2.50 11.03 6.32
C VAL A 89 -3.66 11.57 5.50
N THR A 90 -3.58 11.42 4.19
CA THR A 90 -4.68 11.72 3.28
C THR A 90 -5.30 10.43 2.78
N ILE A 91 -6.62 10.28 2.91
CA ILE A 91 -7.40 9.26 2.19
C ILE A 91 -8.11 9.96 1.03
N LEU A 92 -7.84 9.50 -0.19
CA LEU A 92 -8.41 10.01 -1.42
C LEU A 92 -9.27 8.91 -2.04
N ILE A 93 -10.57 9.18 -2.18
CA ILE A 93 -11.52 8.34 -2.91
C ILE A 93 -11.78 8.97 -4.28
N GLY A 94 -11.60 8.17 -5.33
CA GLY A 94 -11.82 8.59 -6.71
C GLY A 94 -11.79 7.42 -7.68
N ASN A 95 -11.97 7.73 -8.96
CA ASN A 95 -12.02 6.76 -10.06
C ASN A 95 -10.82 6.89 -11.03
N ASP A 96 -9.86 7.75 -10.71
CA ASP A 96 -8.65 8.04 -11.49
C ASP A 96 -7.55 6.98 -11.32
N TYR A 97 -7.71 6.09 -10.33
CA TYR A 97 -6.88 4.91 -10.10
C TYR A 97 -7.66 3.64 -10.44
N LYS A 98 -7.02 2.68 -11.14
CA LYS A 98 -7.66 1.44 -11.64
C LYS A 98 -7.14 0.15 -11.00
N GLY A 99 -6.75 0.23 -9.73
CA GLY A 99 -6.47 -0.93 -8.87
C GLY A 99 -7.47 -1.01 -7.72
N VAL A 100 -7.05 -1.52 -6.57
CA VAL A 100 -7.91 -1.58 -5.37
C VAL A 100 -7.65 -0.37 -4.48
N ALA A 101 -6.42 -0.25 -4.00
CA ALA A 101 -5.90 0.91 -3.30
C ALA A 101 -4.39 1.02 -3.55
N ALA A 102 -3.82 2.20 -3.27
CA ALA A 102 -2.38 2.42 -3.36
C ALA A 102 -1.93 3.55 -2.44
N THR A 103 -0.69 3.45 -1.95
CA THR A 103 -0.09 4.45 -1.07
C THR A 103 1.13 5.10 -1.67
N LEU A 104 1.19 6.42 -1.57
CA LEU A 104 2.41 7.18 -1.85
C LEU A 104 2.41 8.49 -1.06
N ASN A 105 3.56 8.86 -0.48
CA ASN A 105 3.75 10.16 0.21
C ASN A 105 2.68 10.52 1.25
N GLY A 106 2.23 9.53 2.04
CA GLY A 106 1.19 9.73 3.06
C GLY A 106 -0.23 9.87 2.51
N VAL A 107 -0.42 9.63 1.21
CA VAL A 107 -1.72 9.60 0.55
C VAL A 107 -2.08 8.16 0.20
N VAL A 108 -3.21 7.70 0.75
CA VAL A 108 -3.87 6.46 0.36
C VAL A 108 -4.95 6.78 -0.66
N LYS A 109 -4.81 6.26 -1.87
CA LYS A 109 -5.83 6.31 -2.92
C LYS A 109 -6.64 5.03 -2.85
N ILE A 110 -7.96 5.13 -2.93
CA ILE A 110 -8.85 3.96 -2.99
C ILE A 110 -9.76 4.11 -4.20
N ASP A 111 -9.85 3.05 -5.00
CA ASP A 111 -10.76 3.02 -6.14
C ASP A 111 -12.21 2.99 -5.64
N GLN A 112 -12.97 4.00 -6.03
CA GLN A 112 -14.39 4.09 -5.74
C GLN A 112 -15.18 2.93 -6.35
N ASP A 113 -14.80 2.47 -7.56
CA ASP A 113 -15.53 1.40 -8.24
C ASP A 113 -15.40 0.08 -7.45
N TRP A 114 -14.25 -0.15 -6.81
CA TRP A 114 -14.02 -1.27 -5.90
C TRP A 114 -14.94 -1.20 -4.68
N LEU A 115 -14.95 -0.07 -3.96
CA LEU A 115 -15.76 0.08 -2.74
C LEU A 115 -17.26 0.11 -3.02
N THR A 116 -17.68 0.52 -4.22
CA THR A 116 -19.08 0.43 -4.65
C THR A 116 -19.51 -1.03 -4.80
N LYS A 117 -18.64 -1.88 -5.36
CA LYS A 117 -18.87 -3.32 -5.51
C LYS A 117 -18.65 -4.10 -4.20
N ASN A 118 -17.77 -3.61 -3.34
CA ASN A 118 -17.35 -4.25 -2.09
C ASN A 118 -17.48 -3.28 -0.91
N PRO A 119 -18.70 -2.83 -0.54
CA PRO A 119 -18.90 -1.79 0.48
C PRO A 119 -18.45 -2.21 1.88
N GLU A 120 -18.29 -3.51 2.12
CA GLU A 120 -17.75 -4.04 3.37
C GLU A 120 -16.21 -4.06 3.40
N ASP A 121 -15.51 -3.90 2.29
CA ASP A 121 -14.04 -3.91 2.23
C ASP A 121 -13.41 -2.58 2.66
N ILE A 122 -13.99 -1.96 3.70
CA ILE A 122 -13.49 -0.72 4.27
C ILE A 122 -12.09 -0.87 4.88
N ASP A 123 -11.62 -2.09 5.15
CA ASP A 123 -10.29 -2.37 5.72
C ASP A 123 -9.18 -2.41 4.66
N VAL A 124 -9.51 -2.25 3.38
CA VAL A 124 -8.53 -2.34 2.30
C VAL A 124 -7.38 -1.36 2.45
N PHE A 125 -7.69 -0.17 2.97
CA PHE A 125 -6.70 0.84 3.32
C PHE A 125 -5.81 0.48 4.52
N THR A 126 -6.07 -0.58 5.29
CA THR A 126 -5.19 -0.98 6.40
C THR A 126 -3.82 -1.42 5.88
N HIS A 127 -3.82 -2.16 4.77
CA HIS A 127 -2.59 -2.53 4.05
C HIS A 127 -1.80 -1.26 3.66
N GLU A 128 -2.51 -0.31 3.07
CA GLU A 128 -1.99 0.97 2.61
C GLU A 128 -1.46 1.85 3.75
N LEU A 129 -2.18 1.92 4.87
CA LEU A 129 -1.75 2.60 6.07
C LEU A 129 -0.44 2.01 6.61
N MET A 130 -0.29 0.68 6.58
CA MET A 130 0.94 0.04 6.99
C MET A 130 2.11 0.45 6.09
N HIS A 131 1.94 0.67 4.79
CA HIS A 131 3.02 1.22 3.95
C HIS A 131 3.49 2.61 4.40
N ILE A 132 2.59 3.45 4.91
CA ILE A 132 2.98 4.75 5.52
C ILE A 132 3.80 4.51 6.80
N VAL A 133 3.41 3.52 7.60
CA VAL A 133 4.10 3.16 8.86
C VAL A 133 5.49 2.57 8.60
N GLN A 134 5.59 1.69 7.60
CA GLN A 134 6.83 1.09 7.13
C GLN A 134 7.85 2.17 6.78
N GLY A 135 7.45 3.15 5.96
CA GLY A 135 8.33 4.26 5.58
C GLY A 135 9.67 3.79 5.01
N TYR A 136 9.67 2.65 4.32
CA TYR A 136 10.89 2.05 3.78
C TYR A 136 11.45 2.91 2.63
N THR A 137 12.77 2.93 2.49
CA THR A 137 13.44 3.50 1.31
C THR A 137 13.35 2.55 0.12
N TYR A 138 13.39 3.03 -1.13
CA TYR A 138 13.17 2.24 -2.35
C TYR A 138 14.08 1.01 -2.56
N ASN A 139 15.14 0.82 -1.77
CA ASN A 139 16.10 -0.29 -1.89
C ASN A 139 15.80 -1.46 -0.93
N VAL A 140 14.54 -1.81 -0.72
CA VAL A 140 14.20 -3.01 0.06
C VAL A 140 14.46 -4.25 -0.79
N PRO A 141 15.31 -5.19 -0.35
CA PRO A 141 15.83 -6.24 -1.22
C PRO A 141 14.83 -7.32 -1.68
N ASP A 142 13.53 -7.21 -1.39
CA ASP A 142 12.51 -8.15 -1.86
C ASP A 142 11.10 -7.62 -1.49
N ASN A 143 10.27 -7.27 -2.49
CA ASN A 143 8.95 -6.69 -2.23
C ASN A 143 7.96 -7.65 -1.53
N TRP A 144 8.22 -8.96 -1.55
CA TRP A 144 7.30 -9.93 -0.93
C TRP A 144 7.11 -9.70 0.57
N LEU A 145 8.17 -9.28 1.26
CA LEU A 145 8.13 -9.06 2.71
C LEU A 145 7.48 -7.71 3.03
N THR A 146 7.66 -6.70 2.18
CA THR A 146 6.99 -5.40 2.30
C THR A 146 5.48 -5.57 2.29
N ASP A 147 4.91 -6.17 1.25
CA ASP A 147 3.46 -6.33 1.16
C ASP A 147 2.95 -7.43 2.10
N GLY A 148 3.77 -8.46 2.37
CA GLY A 148 3.47 -9.49 3.36
C GLY A 148 3.29 -8.92 4.77
N ILE A 149 4.13 -7.97 5.18
CA ILE A 149 3.97 -7.25 6.46
C ILE A 149 2.71 -6.38 6.43
N ALA A 150 2.40 -5.73 5.31
CA ALA A 150 1.21 -4.91 5.16
C ALA A 150 -0.09 -5.74 5.30
N ASP A 151 -0.16 -6.91 4.67
CA ASP A 151 -1.30 -7.83 4.85
C ASP A 151 -1.33 -8.50 6.23
N TYR A 152 -0.17 -8.74 6.87
CA TYR A 152 -0.12 -9.15 8.27
C TYR A 152 -0.73 -8.06 9.17
N ALA A 153 -0.43 -6.78 8.91
CA ALA A 153 -1.00 -5.66 9.64
C ALA A 153 -2.52 -5.59 9.43
N ARG A 154 -2.99 -5.72 8.18
CA ARG A 154 -4.42 -5.83 7.88
C ARG A 154 -5.09 -6.97 8.63
N TYR A 155 -4.49 -8.15 8.68
CA TYR A 155 -5.01 -9.29 9.45
C TYR A 155 -5.11 -8.99 10.95
N THR A 156 -4.16 -8.22 11.50
CA THR A 156 -4.06 -7.93 12.94
C THR A 156 -4.92 -6.74 13.38
N PHE A 157 -5.06 -5.73 12.53
CA PHE A 157 -5.64 -4.44 12.89
C PHE A 157 -6.96 -4.12 12.20
N GLY A 158 -7.26 -4.77 11.07
CA GLY A 158 -8.52 -4.60 10.35
C GLY A 158 -9.73 -4.83 11.25
N VAL A 159 -10.75 -3.98 11.11
CA VAL A 159 -11.94 -3.95 11.97
C VAL A 159 -13.19 -4.53 11.30
N ASN A 160 -13.12 -4.84 10.01
CA ASN A 160 -14.22 -5.31 9.17
C ASN A 160 -13.87 -6.48 8.23
N ASN A 161 -12.66 -7.04 8.31
CA ASN A 161 -12.20 -8.16 7.47
C ASN A 161 -13.24 -9.29 7.37
N SER A 162 -13.79 -9.74 8.51
CA SER A 162 -14.80 -10.82 8.52
C SER A 162 -16.05 -10.49 7.71
N LYS A 163 -16.53 -9.24 7.76
CA LYS A 163 -17.72 -8.83 6.99
C LYS A 163 -17.41 -8.65 5.50
N SER A 164 -16.18 -8.22 5.17
CA SER A 164 -15.71 -8.13 3.79
C SER A 164 -15.42 -9.48 3.13
N GLY A 165 -15.39 -10.58 3.91
CA GLY A 165 -14.92 -11.89 3.43
C GLY A 165 -13.39 -11.97 3.24
N TRP A 166 -12.65 -10.93 3.61
CA TRP A 166 -11.19 -10.96 3.60
C TRP A 166 -10.65 -11.84 4.74
N ALA A 167 -9.74 -12.75 4.42
CA ALA A 167 -9.13 -13.67 5.37
C ALA A 167 -7.70 -14.02 4.95
N LEU A 168 -6.92 -14.72 5.77
CA LEU A 168 -5.69 -15.34 5.28
C LEU A 168 -6.01 -16.65 4.55
N PRO A 169 -5.50 -16.90 3.34
CA PRO A 169 -5.82 -18.12 2.57
C PRO A 169 -5.26 -19.35 3.29
N ALA A 170 -5.91 -20.50 3.15
CA ALA A 170 -5.27 -21.75 3.58
C ALA A 170 -3.95 -21.99 2.83
N PHE A 171 -3.00 -22.65 3.48
CA PHE A 171 -1.79 -23.11 2.80
C PHE A 171 -2.17 -24.08 1.67
N GLN A 172 -1.52 -23.95 0.53
CA GLN A 172 -1.65 -24.86 -0.61
C GLN A 172 -0.27 -25.23 -1.15
N ASN A 173 -0.13 -26.47 -1.61
CA ASN A 173 1.09 -26.92 -2.27
C ASN A 173 1.42 -26.05 -3.50
N GLY A 174 2.70 -25.75 -3.70
CA GLY A 174 3.17 -24.85 -4.74
C GLY A 174 3.22 -23.37 -4.33
N GLN A 175 2.70 -23.01 -3.15
CA GLN A 175 2.91 -21.68 -2.59
C GLN A 175 4.33 -21.48 -2.05
N SER A 176 4.76 -20.22 -2.01
CA SER A 176 5.99 -19.73 -1.41
C SER A 176 5.73 -18.40 -0.70
N TYR A 177 6.55 -18.04 0.30
CA TYR A 177 6.54 -16.69 0.88
C TYR A 177 6.73 -15.60 -0.19
N LYS A 178 7.37 -15.94 -1.32
CA LYS A 178 7.52 -15.04 -2.47
C LYS A 178 6.22 -14.72 -3.20
N ASN A 179 5.13 -15.44 -2.94
CA ASN A 179 3.80 -15.05 -3.41
C ASN A 179 3.28 -13.77 -2.73
N SER A 180 3.99 -13.24 -1.74
CA SER A 180 3.71 -11.94 -1.11
C SER A 180 2.33 -11.90 -0.45
N TYR A 181 1.84 -10.69 -0.13
CA TYR A 181 0.48 -10.40 0.33
C TYR A 181 -0.03 -11.41 1.37
N ARG A 182 -1.26 -11.89 1.23
CA ARG A 182 -1.95 -12.78 2.17
C ARG A 182 -1.20 -14.10 2.41
N VAL A 183 -0.47 -14.62 1.40
CA VAL A 183 0.31 -15.86 1.55
C VAL A 183 1.50 -15.63 2.47
N ALA A 184 2.28 -14.57 2.22
CA ALA A 184 3.39 -14.18 3.08
C ALA A 184 2.89 -13.77 4.47
N ALA A 185 1.82 -12.99 4.56
CA ALA A 185 1.20 -12.57 5.82
C ALA A 185 0.84 -13.76 6.70
N ARG A 186 0.25 -14.81 6.11
CA ARG A 186 -0.10 -16.01 6.87
C ARG A 186 1.12 -16.75 7.40
N PHE A 187 2.18 -16.85 6.60
CA PHE A 187 3.45 -17.39 7.06
C PHE A 187 4.03 -16.54 8.20
N LEU A 188 3.97 -15.21 8.11
CA LEU A 188 4.41 -14.32 9.19
C LEU A 188 3.62 -14.52 10.49
N VAL A 189 2.30 -14.74 10.42
CA VAL A 189 1.49 -15.12 11.59
C VAL A 189 1.99 -16.41 12.21
N TRP A 190 2.25 -17.45 11.40
CA TRP A 190 2.78 -18.71 11.89
C TRP A 190 4.15 -18.54 12.56
N VAL A 191 5.09 -17.84 11.93
CA VAL A 191 6.41 -17.61 12.52
C VAL A 191 6.29 -16.84 13.84
N GLU A 192 5.39 -15.86 13.92
CA GLU A 192 5.17 -15.12 15.17
C GLU A 192 4.62 -16.01 16.29
N GLN A 193 3.65 -16.88 15.97
CA GLN A 193 3.00 -17.76 16.95
C GLN A 193 3.88 -18.91 17.44
N TYR A 194 4.79 -19.41 16.60
CA TYR A 194 5.54 -20.65 16.87
C TYR A 194 7.04 -20.45 17.10
N LYS A 195 7.62 -19.35 16.59
CA LYS A 195 9.08 -19.16 16.62
C LYS A 195 9.49 -17.93 17.39
N ASN A 196 8.88 -16.78 17.11
CA ASN A 196 9.24 -15.54 17.80
C ASN A 196 8.10 -14.52 17.78
N LYS A 197 7.50 -14.27 18.96
CA LYS A 197 6.37 -13.36 19.16
C LYS A 197 6.58 -11.90 18.71
N ASN A 198 7.81 -11.52 18.39
CA ASN A 198 8.18 -10.17 17.95
C ASN A 198 8.78 -10.16 16.54
N ILE A 199 8.73 -11.26 15.79
CA ILE A 199 9.43 -11.40 14.51
C ILE A 199 9.02 -10.30 13.53
N VAL A 200 7.73 -10.08 13.33
CA VAL A 200 7.22 -9.12 12.33
C VAL A 200 7.67 -7.71 12.66
N LYS A 201 7.60 -7.31 13.94
CA LYS A 201 8.08 -6.01 14.40
C LYS A 201 9.59 -5.82 14.15
N LYS A 202 10.39 -6.86 14.41
CA LYS A 202 11.85 -6.80 14.21
C LYS A 202 12.24 -6.78 12.73
N LEU A 203 11.48 -7.49 11.88
CA LEU A 203 11.67 -7.47 10.43
C LEU A 203 11.31 -6.09 9.86
N ASP A 204 10.16 -5.52 10.25
CA ASP A 204 9.76 -4.15 9.87
C ASP A 204 10.85 -3.14 10.23
N GLU A 205 11.35 -3.19 11.46
CA GLU A 205 12.40 -2.28 11.92
C GLU A 205 13.70 -2.44 11.11
N ALA A 206 14.13 -3.68 10.84
CA ALA A 206 15.33 -3.94 10.06
C ALA A 206 15.20 -3.44 8.60
N LEU A 207 14.03 -3.64 7.96
CA LEU A 207 13.75 -3.15 6.62
C LEU A 207 13.75 -1.63 6.57
N ARG A 208 13.07 -0.99 7.52
CA ARG A 208 13.01 0.49 7.64
C ARG A 208 14.37 1.12 7.88
N GLN A 209 15.26 0.44 8.60
CA GLN A 209 16.62 0.92 8.86
C GLN A 209 17.62 0.57 7.74
N GLY A 210 17.21 -0.15 6.69
CA GLY A 210 18.12 -0.62 5.65
C GLY A 210 19.09 -1.73 6.10
N ASN A 211 18.82 -2.35 7.25
CA ASN A 211 19.66 -3.36 7.90
C ASN A 211 19.17 -4.79 7.67
N TYR A 212 18.14 -4.98 6.84
CA TYR A 212 17.63 -6.31 6.54
C TYR A 212 18.68 -7.13 5.77
N GLN A 213 18.96 -8.32 6.28
CA GLN A 213 19.79 -9.34 5.65
C GLN A 213 19.16 -10.71 5.91
N PRO A 214 19.24 -11.68 4.97
CA PRO A 214 18.61 -13.00 5.14
C PRO A 214 18.97 -13.72 6.46
N ALA A 215 20.18 -13.48 6.98
CA ALA A 215 20.63 -14.05 8.25
C ALA A 215 19.79 -13.63 9.48
N ILE A 216 18.98 -12.56 9.38
CA ILE A 216 18.11 -12.11 10.48
C ILE A 216 17.10 -13.18 10.88
N TRP A 217 16.62 -13.99 9.94
CA TRP A 217 15.70 -15.09 10.21
C TRP A 217 16.32 -16.11 11.16
N GLN A 218 17.54 -16.56 10.86
CA GLN A 218 18.26 -17.51 11.71
C GLN A 218 18.59 -16.90 13.07
N LYS A 219 19.05 -15.64 13.10
CA LYS A 219 19.33 -14.93 14.35
C LYS A 219 18.11 -14.82 15.26
N LEU A 220 16.93 -14.60 14.70
CA LEU A 220 15.70 -14.36 15.48
C LEU A 220 14.89 -15.63 15.78
N THR A 221 15.08 -16.70 15.01
CA THR A 221 14.23 -17.91 15.10
C THR A 221 15.01 -19.21 15.31
N GLY A 222 16.33 -19.19 15.13
CA GLY A 222 17.19 -20.38 15.10
C GLY A 222 17.21 -21.11 13.76
N SER A 223 16.36 -20.75 12.80
CA SER A 223 16.25 -21.41 11.48
C SER A 223 16.35 -20.43 10.33
N LYS A 224 16.88 -20.88 9.19
CA LYS A 224 16.90 -20.07 7.96
C LYS A 224 15.48 -19.88 7.41
N LEU A 225 15.28 -18.87 6.58
CA LEU A 225 13.97 -18.56 5.99
C LEU A 225 13.34 -19.77 5.27
N ASP A 226 14.10 -20.48 4.44
CA ASP A 226 13.58 -21.63 3.68
C ASP A 226 13.28 -22.84 4.58
N GLU A 227 14.03 -23.00 5.67
CA GLU A 227 13.75 -24.03 6.69
C GLU A 227 12.45 -23.71 7.45
N LEU A 228 12.22 -22.42 7.76
CA LEU A 228 10.96 -21.96 8.35
C LEU A 228 9.78 -22.19 7.41
N TRP A 229 9.94 -21.89 6.12
CA TRP A 229 8.90 -22.14 5.12
C TRP A 229 8.58 -23.64 5.02
N THR A 230 9.61 -24.48 4.98
CA THR A 230 9.46 -25.94 4.97
C THR A 230 8.71 -26.44 6.22
N ALA A 231 9.07 -25.93 7.40
CA ALA A 231 8.38 -26.28 8.65
C ALA A 231 6.93 -25.79 8.67
N TYR A 232 6.66 -24.60 8.13
CA TYR A 232 5.31 -24.06 7.96
C TYR A 232 4.48 -24.92 7.00
N ALA A 233 5.02 -25.29 5.85
CA ALA A 233 4.36 -26.14 4.87
C ALA A 233 4.02 -27.53 5.45
N ALA A 234 4.88 -28.08 6.30
CA ALA A 234 4.64 -29.36 6.98
C ALA A 234 3.57 -29.28 8.09
N ASN A 235 3.42 -28.11 8.74
CA ASN A 235 2.42 -27.90 9.79
C ASN A 235 1.82 -26.48 9.72
N PRO A 236 0.91 -26.21 8.77
CA PRO A 236 0.46 -24.86 8.46
C PRO A 236 -0.62 -24.33 9.42
N MET A 237 -0.96 -25.06 10.47
CA MET A 237 -2.01 -24.66 11.42
C MET A 237 -1.62 -23.37 12.14
N LEU A 238 -2.57 -22.44 12.27
CA LEU A 238 -2.44 -21.28 13.13
C LEU A 238 -3.11 -21.59 14.47
N LYS A 239 -2.56 -21.03 15.55
CA LYS A 239 -3.26 -20.99 16.84
C LYS A 239 -4.45 -20.04 16.71
N THR A 240 -5.59 -20.43 17.27
CA THR A 240 -6.74 -19.54 17.43
C THR A 240 -6.32 -18.31 18.22
N GLN A 241 -6.75 -17.13 17.75
CA GLN A 241 -6.55 -15.86 18.46
C GLN A 241 -7.53 -15.72 19.62
#